data_AF-A0A7W0J8K4-F1
#
_entry.id   AF-A0A7W0J8K4-F1
#
_cell.length_a   1.000
_cell.length_b   1.000
_cell.length_c   1.000
_cell.angle_alpha   90.00
_cell.angle_beta   90.00
_cell.angle_gamma   90.00
#
_symmetry.space_group_name_H-M   'P 1'
#
loop_
_entity.id
_entity.type
_entity.pdbx_description
1 polymer ?
#
loop_
_entity_poly.entity_id
_entity_poly.type
_entity_poly.pdbx_seq_one_letter_code
_entity_poly.pdbx_strand_id
1 'polypeptide(L)'
;MSDEKKIQVLPFHAVNEFMREDYRLVVLHEVFSALDQCTPMQKQLILKMFSKNVNVPGFRNSGQAPLSIKIKNSPSLFERSHEFSATVMECWCNLHPQLKSAMHSLLTERGWTLQPLESDRSLLPGFQIDWPKTDNFESLINTLQTAQPELNESDDNISLM
;
A
#
# COMPACT_ATOMS: atom_id res chain seq x y z
N MET A 1 -20.24 -30.43 -7.03
CA MET A 1 -19.74 -29.19 -7.66
C MET A 1 -19.50 -28.24 -6.53
N SER A 2 -18.24 -27.93 -6.24
CA SER A 2 -17.86 -27.18 -5.05
C SER A 2 -18.37 -25.75 -5.19
N ASP A 3 -19.23 -25.32 -4.29
CA ASP A 3 -19.62 -23.91 -4.15
C ASP A 3 -18.34 -23.10 -3.96
N GLU A 4 -17.96 -22.34 -4.98
CA GLU A 4 -16.92 -21.33 -4.87
C GLU A 4 -17.37 -20.34 -3.80
N LYS A 5 -16.79 -20.47 -2.61
CA LYS A 5 -16.95 -19.53 -1.50
C LYS A 5 -16.51 -18.17 -2.03
N LYS A 6 -17.46 -17.31 -2.42
CA LYS A 6 -17.18 -15.94 -2.88
C LYS A 6 -16.49 -15.23 -1.73
N ILE A 7 -15.16 -15.07 -1.82
CA ILE A 7 -14.39 -14.31 -0.86
C ILE A 7 -14.85 -12.86 -0.99
N GLN A 8 -15.49 -12.34 0.04
CA GLN A 8 -15.85 -10.94 0.10
C GLN A 8 -14.58 -10.15 0.39
N VAL A 9 -14.26 -9.19 -0.48
CA VAL A 9 -13.08 -8.34 -0.38
C VAL A 9 -13.47 -6.87 -0.44
N LEU A 10 -12.67 -6.02 0.19
CA LEU A 10 -12.78 -4.57 0.04
C LEU A 10 -11.79 -4.10 -1.03
N PRO A 11 -12.19 -3.20 -1.95
CA PRO A 11 -11.25 -2.67 -2.93
C PRO A 11 -10.11 -1.92 -2.24
N PHE A 12 -8.93 -1.86 -2.85
CA PHE A 12 -7.75 -1.26 -2.22
C PHE A 12 -7.88 0.23 -1.87
N HIS A 13 -8.75 0.98 -2.54
CA HIS A 13 -9.02 2.36 -2.14
C HIS A 13 -9.88 2.45 -0.85
N ALA A 14 -10.38 1.33 -0.30
CA ALA A 14 -11.05 1.32 1.01
C ALA A 14 -10.08 1.64 2.16
N VAL A 15 -8.77 1.54 1.94
CA VAL A 15 -7.75 1.96 2.92
C VAL A 15 -7.92 3.42 3.34
N ASN A 16 -8.52 4.26 2.50
CA ASN A 16 -8.72 5.68 2.78
C ASN A 16 -9.68 5.94 3.95
N GLU A 17 -10.52 4.98 4.32
CA GLU A 17 -11.38 5.06 5.52
C GLU A 17 -10.57 4.95 6.83
N PHE A 18 -9.37 4.37 6.76
CA PHE A 18 -8.48 4.13 7.90
C PHE A 18 -7.19 4.98 7.83
N MET A 19 -6.82 5.42 6.64
CA MET A 19 -5.60 6.16 6.37
C MET A 19 -5.81 7.67 6.41
N ARG A 20 -5.17 8.33 7.38
CA ARG A 20 -5.19 9.80 7.50
C ARG A 20 -4.60 10.46 6.26
N GLU A 21 -5.12 11.64 5.91
CA GLU A 21 -4.74 12.38 4.70
C GLU A 21 -3.25 12.77 4.66
N ASP A 22 -2.70 13.15 5.82
CA ASP A 22 -1.29 13.52 5.97
C ASP A 22 -0.38 12.31 5.73
N TYR A 23 -0.68 11.17 6.34
CA TYR A 23 0.08 9.94 6.14
C TYR A 23 -0.03 9.41 4.69
N ARG A 24 -1.20 9.57 4.05
CA ARG A 24 -1.36 9.29 2.61
C ARG A 24 -0.40 10.10 1.75
N LEU A 25 -0.21 11.37 2.07
CA LEU A 25 0.77 12.21 1.38
C LEU A 25 2.20 11.75 1.65
N VAL A 26 2.53 11.24 2.85
CA VAL A 26 3.84 10.65 3.15
C VAL A 26 4.11 9.44 2.26
N VAL A 27 3.17 8.49 2.18
CA VAL A 27 3.29 7.29 1.33
C VAL A 27 3.43 7.66 -0.15
N LEU A 28 2.60 8.58 -0.64
CA LEU A 28 2.69 9.06 -2.01
C LEU A 28 4.03 9.75 -2.27
N HIS A 29 4.50 10.59 -1.35
CA HIS A 29 5.77 11.27 -1.49
C HIS A 29 6.93 10.27 -1.59
N GLU A 30 6.96 9.27 -0.71
CA GLU A 30 7.98 8.24 -0.68
C GLU A 30 8.00 7.44 -1.99
N VAL A 31 6.85 6.90 -2.42
CA VAL A 31 6.75 6.11 -3.64
C VAL A 31 7.13 6.93 -4.87
N PHE A 32 6.64 8.18 -4.99
CA PHE A 32 6.97 9.01 -6.15
C PHE A 32 8.45 9.44 -6.17
N SER A 33 9.09 9.58 -5.00
CA SER A 33 10.52 9.91 -4.89
C SER A 33 11.41 8.71 -5.19
N ALA A 34 10.92 7.49 -4.94
CA ALA A 34 11.65 6.23 -5.14
C ALA A 34 11.13 5.41 -6.33
N LEU A 35 10.50 6.04 -7.33
CA LEU A 35 9.93 5.33 -8.50
C LEU A 35 10.95 4.45 -9.24
N ASP A 36 12.22 4.83 -9.24
CA ASP A 36 13.30 4.07 -9.87
C ASP A 36 13.70 2.81 -9.07
N GLN A 37 13.28 2.71 -7.81
CA GLN A 37 13.46 1.54 -6.96
C GLN A 37 12.25 0.59 -7.00
N CYS A 38 11.07 1.06 -7.44
CA CYS A 38 9.95 0.18 -7.76
C CYS A 38 10.31 -0.76 -8.93
N THR A 39 9.54 -1.84 -9.11
CA THR A 39 9.70 -2.67 -10.32
C THR A 39 9.37 -1.87 -11.58
N PRO A 40 9.95 -2.20 -12.75
CA PRO A 40 9.66 -1.50 -14.00
C PRO A 40 8.16 -1.47 -14.34
N MET A 41 7.45 -2.55 -14.03
CA MET A 41 6.00 -2.66 -14.23
C MET A 41 5.22 -1.71 -13.31
N GLN A 42 5.52 -1.70 -12.01
CA GLN A 42 4.88 -0.80 -11.04
C GLN A 42 5.09 0.67 -11.43
N LYS A 43 6.34 1.05 -11.74
CA LYS A 43 6.67 2.40 -12.20
C LYS A 43 5.86 2.78 -13.44
N GLN A 44 5.82 1.90 -14.45
CA GLN A 44 5.06 2.15 -15.68
C GLN A 44 3.56 2.31 -15.40
N LEU A 45 2.97 1.44 -14.57
CA LEU A 45 1.56 1.47 -14.21
C LEU A 45 1.19 2.75 -13.46
N ILE A 46 1.95 3.12 -12.43
CA ILE A 46 1.75 4.36 -11.65
C ILE A 46 1.77 5.57 -12.58
N LEU A 47 2.80 5.71 -13.42
CA LEU A 47 2.94 6.87 -14.32
C LEU A 47 1.86 6.90 -15.40
N LYS A 48 1.49 5.73 -15.96
CA LYS A 48 0.40 5.61 -16.94
C LYS A 48 -0.93 6.04 -16.34
N MET A 49 -1.29 5.50 -15.16
CA MET A 49 -2.53 5.85 -14.46
C MET A 49 -2.56 7.33 -14.09
N PHE A 50 -1.45 7.88 -13.60
CA PHE A 50 -1.35 9.31 -13.31
C PHE A 50 -1.61 10.16 -14.56
N SER A 51 -0.86 9.91 -15.64
CA SER A 51 -0.99 10.68 -16.88
C SER A 51 -2.39 10.61 -17.51
N LYS A 52 -3.08 9.48 -17.38
CA LYS A 52 -4.42 9.24 -17.93
C LYS A 52 -5.52 9.91 -17.10
N ASN A 53 -5.39 9.90 -15.77
CA ASN A 53 -6.48 10.24 -14.86
C ASN A 53 -6.30 11.57 -14.12
N VAL A 54 -5.15 12.22 -14.26
CA VAL A 54 -4.86 13.50 -13.62
C VAL A 54 -4.63 14.55 -14.69
N ASN A 55 -5.35 15.67 -14.59
CA ASN A 55 -5.15 16.84 -15.44
C ASN A 55 -4.36 17.89 -14.65
N VAL A 56 -3.13 18.18 -15.08
CA VAL A 56 -2.29 19.21 -14.46
C VAL A 56 -2.30 20.46 -15.36
N PRO A 57 -2.85 21.60 -14.90
CA PRO A 57 -2.82 22.84 -15.66
C PRO A 57 -1.41 23.22 -16.11
N GLY A 58 -1.26 23.58 -17.38
CA GLY A 58 0.03 23.90 -18.00
C GLY A 58 0.79 22.71 -18.59
N PHE A 59 0.31 21.48 -18.43
CA PHE A 59 0.93 20.29 -19.00
C PHE A 59 -0.01 19.59 -19.99
N ARG A 60 0.44 19.39 -21.24
CA ARG A 60 -0.27 18.56 -22.23
C ARG A 60 -0.25 17.08 -21.86
N ASN A 61 0.83 16.64 -21.24
CA ASN A 61 0.98 15.32 -20.64
C ASN A 61 1.33 15.50 -19.16
N SER A 62 0.35 15.25 -18.29
CA SER A 62 0.54 15.34 -16.83
C SER A 62 1.68 14.45 -16.31
N GLY A 63 2.00 13.35 -17.00
CA GLY A 63 3.13 12.49 -16.66
C GLY A 63 4.50 13.17 -16.75
N GLN A 64 4.60 14.32 -17.43
CA GLN A 64 5.82 15.14 -17.50
C GLN A 64 5.89 16.23 -16.43
N ALA A 65 4.87 16.34 -15.57
CA ALA A 65 4.88 17.31 -14.49
C ALA A 65 6.05 17.04 -13.50
N PRO A 66 6.58 18.09 -12.84
CA PRO A 66 7.57 17.95 -11.77
C PRO A 66 7.06 17.05 -10.64
N LEU A 67 7.99 16.44 -9.89
CA LEU A 67 7.71 15.51 -8.80
C LEU A 67 6.71 16.07 -7.78
N SER A 68 6.94 17.29 -7.29
CA SER A 68 6.07 17.95 -6.32
C SER A 68 4.64 18.14 -6.83
N ILE A 69 4.48 18.42 -8.12
CA ILE A 69 3.18 18.57 -8.77
C ILE A 69 2.49 17.21 -8.91
N LYS A 70 3.24 16.15 -9.23
CA LYS A 70 2.69 14.79 -9.27
C LYS A 70 2.16 14.37 -7.90
N ILE A 71 2.98 14.50 -6.86
CA ILE A 71 2.60 14.15 -5.50
C ILE A 71 1.36 14.93 -5.07
N LYS A 72 1.32 16.24 -5.30
CA LYS A 72 0.18 17.09 -4.93
C LYS A 72 -1.14 16.68 -5.59
N ASN A 73 -1.10 16.12 -6.81
CA ASN A 73 -2.30 15.77 -7.57
C ASN A 73 -2.64 14.26 -7.51
N SER A 74 -1.84 13.45 -6.83
CA SER A 74 -2.09 12.01 -6.67
C SER A 74 -3.14 11.61 -5.61
N PRO A 75 -3.42 12.36 -4.52
CA PRO A 75 -4.36 11.92 -3.48
C PRO A 75 -5.74 11.57 -4.02
N SER A 76 -6.33 12.45 -4.83
CA SER A 76 -7.66 12.21 -5.42
C SER A 76 -7.70 11.00 -6.35
N LEU A 77 -6.57 10.61 -6.97
CA LEU A 77 -6.48 9.37 -7.74
C LEU A 77 -6.38 8.15 -6.82
N PHE A 78 -5.58 8.24 -5.76
CA PHE A 78 -5.45 7.20 -4.72
C PHE A 78 -6.75 6.94 -3.96
N GLU A 79 -7.62 7.94 -3.81
CA GLU A 79 -8.92 7.80 -3.16
C GLU A 79 -9.95 7.06 -4.02
N ARG A 80 -9.86 7.17 -5.36
CA ARG A 80 -10.92 6.70 -6.27
C ARG A 80 -10.56 5.48 -7.11
N SER A 81 -9.27 5.15 -7.25
CA SER A 81 -8.82 4.10 -8.17
C SER A 81 -8.19 2.95 -7.39
N HIS A 82 -8.91 1.82 -7.34
CA HIS A 82 -8.41 0.61 -6.66
C HIS A 82 -7.06 0.16 -7.21
N GLU A 83 -6.87 0.14 -8.54
CA GLU A 83 -5.62 -0.27 -9.19
C GLU A 83 -4.46 0.65 -8.81
N PHE A 84 -4.71 1.96 -8.75
CA PHE A 84 -3.68 2.94 -8.39
C PHE A 84 -3.26 2.78 -6.93
N SER A 85 -4.23 2.69 -6.00
CA SER A 85 -3.93 2.49 -4.57
C SER A 85 -3.17 1.19 -4.36
N ALA A 86 -3.60 0.10 -5.00
CA ALA A 86 -2.95 -1.21 -4.91
C ALA A 86 -1.49 -1.16 -5.39
N THR A 87 -1.24 -0.55 -6.55
CA THR A 87 0.11 -0.45 -7.12
C THR A 87 1.02 0.44 -6.27
N VAL A 88 0.49 1.54 -5.73
CA VAL A 88 1.23 2.44 -4.83
C VAL A 88 1.59 1.73 -3.53
N MET A 89 0.63 1.08 -2.87
CA MET A 89 0.87 0.35 -1.63
C MET A 89 1.82 -0.83 -1.82
N GLU A 90 1.73 -1.56 -2.93
CA GLU A 90 2.70 -2.62 -3.24
C GLU A 90 4.10 -2.07 -3.49
N CYS A 91 4.26 -0.95 -4.23
CA CYS A 91 5.60 -0.36 -4.33
C CYS A 91 6.09 0.10 -2.95
N TRP A 92 5.26 0.78 -2.16
CA TRP A 92 5.60 1.19 -0.81
C TRP A 92 6.07 0.00 0.05
N CYS A 93 5.29 -1.08 0.10
CA CYS A 93 5.63 -2.31 0.82
C CYS A 93 7.01 -2.87 0.41
N ASN A 94 7.36 -2.77 -0.88
CA ASN A 94 8.66 -3.23 -1.39
C ASN A 94 9.83 -2.27 -1.09
N LEU A 95 9.57 -1.00 -0.79
CA LEU A 95 10.57 -0.07 -0.27
C LEU A 95 10.91 -0.33 1.21
N HIS A 96 10.07 -1.11 1.90
CA HIS A 96 10.17 -1.44 3.32
C HIS A 96 10.43 -2.94 3.57
N PRO A 97 11.50 -3.55 3.01
CA PRO A 97 11.68 -5.00 3.03
C PRO A 97 11.86 -5.59 4.43
N GLN A 98 12.48 -4.85 5.35
CA GLN A 98 12.69 -5.30 6.72
C GLN A 98 11.36 -5.35 7.49
N LEU A 99 10.58 -4.26 7.45
CA LEU A 99 9.24 -4.21 8.03
C LEU A 99 8.31 -5.25 7.41
N LYS A 100 8.37 -5.43 6.09
CA LYS A 100 7.60 -6.45 5.36
C LYS A 100 7.89 -7.85 5.88
N SER A 101 9.18 -8.20 6.02
CA SER A 101 9.59 -9.51 6.56
C SER A 101 9.20 -9.69 8.02
N ALA A 102 9.33 -8.64 8.84
CA ALA A 102 9.01 -8.66 10.25
C ALA A 102 7.51 -8.86 10.50
N MET A 103 6.67 -8.10 9.80
CA MET A 103 5.22 -8.22 9.87
C MET A 103 4.73 -9.57 9.36
N HIS A 104 5.29 -10.08 8.25
CA HIS A 104 4.92 -11.40 7.75
C HIS A 104 5.22 -12.51 8.77
N SER A 105 6.37 -12.45 9.44
CA SER A 105 6.74 -13.41 10.48
C SER A 105 5.79 -13.32 11.68
N LEU A 106 5.55 -12.10 12.19
CA LEU A 106 4.65 -11.85 13.32
C LEU A 106 3.23 -12.37 13.06
N LEU A 107 2.65 -12.03 11.90
CA LEU A 107 1.31 -12.43 11.54
C LEU A 107 1.21 -13.95 11.31
N THR A 108 2.24 -14.56 10.72
CA THR A 108 2.30 -16.03 10.55
C THR A 108 2.33 -16.74 11.91
N GLU A 109 3.12 -16.27 12.87
CA GLU A 109 3.15 -16.81 14.24
C GLU A 109 1.80 -16.68 14.95
N ARG A 110 1.04 -15.63 14.62
CA ARG A 110 -0.33 -15.41 15.12
C ARG A 110 -1.41 -16.20 14.38
N GLY A 111 -1.01 -17.04 13.42
CA GLY A 111 -1.93 -17.92 12.69
C GLY A 111 -2.69 -17.24 11.55
N TRP A 112 -2.21 -16.09 11.06
CA TRP A 112 -2.79 -15.45 9.88
C TRP A 112 -2.52 -16.28 8.62
N THR A 113 -3.51 -16.34 7.72
CA THR A 113 -3.35 -17.00 6.42
C THR A 113 -2.84 -16.00 5.39
N LEU A 114 -1.53 -15.89 5.27
CA LEU A 114 -0.88 -14.93 4.38
C LEU A 114 -0.49 -15.55 3.04
N GLN A 115 -0.47 -14.70 2.00
CA GLN A 115 0.22 -15.02 0.76
C GLN A 115 1.75 -15.04 0.98
N PRO A 116 2.52 -15.72 0.11
CA PRO A 116 3.98 -15.65 0.14
C PRO A 116 4.48 -14.20 0.11
N LEU A 117 5.60 -13.93 0.77
CA LEU A 117 6.16 -12.58 0.95
C LEU A 117 6.38 -11.87 -0.39
N GLU A 118 6.84 -12.64 -1.38
CA GLU A 118 7.23 -12.25 -2.74
C GLU A 118 6.03 -12.08 -3.69
N SER A 119 4.83 -12.42 -3.24
CA SER A 119 3.62 -12.27 -4.05
C SER A 119 3.30 -10.79 -4.24
N ASP A 120 3.05 -10.41 -5.50
CA ASP A 120 2.56 -9.07 -5.85
C ASP A 120 1.10 -8.93 -5.40
N ARG A 121 0.88 -8.17 -4.32
CA ARG A 121 -0.46 -7.99 -3.74
C ARG A 121 -1.30 -7.04 -4.55
N SER A 122 -0.70 -6.24 -5.46
CA SER A 122 -1.47 -5.36 -6.34
C SER A 122 -2.35 -6.13 -7.35
N LEU A 123 -2.04 -7.42 -7.56
CA LEU A 123 -2.82 -8.32 -8.41
C LEU A 123 -4.01 -8.99 -7.71
N LEU A 124 -4.14 -8.80 -6.38
CA LEU A 124 -5.27 -9.33 -5.63
C LEU A 124 -6.54 -8.52 -5.89
N PRO A 125 -7.74 -9.12 -5.71
CA PRO A 125 -8.99 -8.40 -5.92
C PRO A 125 -9.28 -7.33 -4.85
N GLY A 126 -8.56 -7.34 -3.72
CA GLY A 126 -8.72 -6.37 -2.63
C GLY A 126 -8.24 -6.90 -1.28
N PHE A 127 -8.54 -6.14 -0.22
CA PHE A 127 -8.31 -6.53 1.17
C PHE A 127 -9.27 -7.62 1.61
N GLN A 128 -8.76 -8.58 2.36
CA GLN A 128 -9.59 -9.57 3.06
C GLN A 128 -10.33 -8.88 4.22
N ILE A 129 -11.55 -9.31 4.48
CA ILE A 129 -12.37 -8.79 5.60
C ILE A 129 -12.27 -9.64 6.86
N ASP A 130 -11.71 -10.84 6.74
CA ASP A 130 -11.59 -11.79 7.84
C ASP A 130 -10.35 -11.48 8.69
N TRP A 131 -10.51 -10.51 9.59
CA TRP A 131 -9.51 -10.15 10.59
C TRP A 131 -9.64 -11.06 11.84
N PRO A 132 -8.57 -11.70 12.33
CA PRO A 132 -8.61 -12.49 13.56
C PRO A 132 -9.06 -11.64 14.76
N LYS A 133 -10.13 -12.05 15.46
CA LYS A 133 -10.74 -11.26 16.56
C LYS A 133 -9.81 -10.93 17.72
N THR A 134 -8.70 -11.63 17.86
CA THR A 134 -7.70 -11.46 18.92
C THR A 134 -6.70 -10.35 18.63
N ASP A 135 -6.57 -9.92 17.37
CA ASP A 135 -5.60 -8.93 16.96
C ASP A 135 -6.25 -7.57 16.70
N ASN A 136 -5.53 -6.50 16.99
CA ASN A 136 -5.86 -5.13 16.61
C ASN A 136 -4.55 -4.38 16.32
N PHE A 137 -4.65 -3.16 15.78
CA PHE A 137 -3.47 -2.37 15.42
C PHE A 137 -2.53 -2.17 16.63
N GLU A 138 -3.06 -1.75 17.78
CA GLU A 138 -2.25 -1.51 18.98
C GLU A 138 -1.52 -2.78 19.45
N SER A 139 -2.16 -3.94 19.42
CA SER A 139 -1.55 -5.20 19.85
C SER A 139 -0.45 -5.66 18.90
N LEU A 140 -0.60 -5.40 17.59
CA LEU A 140 0.42 -5.70 16.57
C LEU A 140 1.62 -4.75 16.70
N ILE A 141 1.37 -3.45 16.79
CA ILE A 141 2.40 -2.41 16.97
C ILE A 141 3.26 -2.71 18.19
N ASN A 142 2.64 -2.87 19.36
CA ASN A 142 3.36 -3.12 20.61
C ASN A 142 4.22 -4.40 20.52
N THR A 143 3.72 -5.42 19.84
CA THR A 143 4.44 -6.70 19.72
C THR A 143 5.62 -6.59 18.78
N LEU A 144 5.44 -5.93 17.63
CA LEU A 144 6.54 -5.71 16.69
C LEU A 144 7.64 -4.86 17.33
N GLN A 145 7.29 -3.76 17.99
CA GLN A 145 8.25 -2.88 18.66
C GLN A 145 8.98 -3.59 19.81
N THR A 146 8.32 -4.50 20.53
CA THR A 146 8.95 -5.31 21.58
C THR A 146 9.88 -6.37 21.01
N ALA A 147 9.48 -7.03 19.91
CA ALA A 147 10.25 -8.11 19.29
C ALA A 147 11.43 -7.60 18.44
N GLN A 148 11.28 -6.42 17.82
CA GLN A 148 12.26 -5.82 16.90
C GLN A 148 12.42 -4.32 17.18
N PRO A 149 12.94 -3.93 18.36
CA PRO A 149 13.09 -2.50 18.72
C PRO A 149 14.04 -1.74 17.79
N GLU A 150 14.98 -2.43 17.13
CA GLU A 150 15.96 -1.82 16.21
C GLU A 150 15.34 -1.35 14.89
N LEU A 151 14.15 -1.88 14.53
CA LEU A 151 13.47 -1.53 13.29
C LEU A 151 13.02 -0.05 13.27
N ASN A 152 12.74 0.52 14.46
CA ASN A 152 12.39 1.94 14.66
C ASN A 152 11.38 2.51 13.64
N GLU A 153 10.34 1.72 13.34
CA GLU A 153 9.27 2.07 12.41
C GLU A 153 8.13 2.82 13.10
N SER A 154 7.43 3.63 12.31
CA SER A 154 6.25 4.36 12.81
C SER A 154 5.03 3.46 12.93
N ASP A 155 4.14 3.79 13.87
CA ASP A 155 2.85 3.10 14.05
C ASP A 155 2.02 3.10 12.76
N ASP A 156 2.09 4.16 11.95
CA ASP A 156 1.40 4.25 10.66
C ASP A 156 1.98 3.29 9.61
N ASN A 157 3.32 3.15 9.55
CA ASN A 157 3.98 2.18 8.67
C ASN A 157 3.62 0.75 9.08
N ILE A 158 3.65 0.46 10.38
CA ILE A 158 3.27 -0.84 10.91
C ILE A 158 1.80 -1.15 10.61
N SER A 159 0.91 -0.15 10.72
CA SER A 159 -0.52 -0.32 10.46
C SER A 159 -0.87 -0.49 8.97
N LEU A 160 -0.06 0.07 8.07
CA LEU A 160 -0.26 -0.06 6.62
C LEU A 160 0.24 -1.41 6.06
N MET A 161 1.27 -1.98 6.67
CA MET A 161 1.93 -3.24 6.25
C MET A 161 1.06 -4.48 6.50
#